data_AF-A0A2J8XG94-F1
#
_entry.id   AF-A0A2J8XG94-F1
#
_cell.length_a   1.000
_cell.length_b   1.000
_cell.length_c   1.000
_cell.angle_alpha   90.00
_cell.angle_beta   90.00
_cell.angle_gamma   90.00
#
_symmetry.space_group_name_H-M   'P 1'
#
loop_
_entity.id
_entity.type
_entity.pdbx_description
1 polymer ?
#
loop_
_entity_poly.entity_id
_entity_poly.type
_entity_poly.pdbx_seq_one_letter_code
_entity_poly.pdbx_strand_id
1 'polypeptide(L)' 'MISSKPRLVVPYGLKTLLEGISRAVLKTNPSNINQFAAAYFQELTMYRGNTTMDIKDLVKQFHQIKDGATNVC' A
#
# COMPACT_ATOMS: atom_id res chain seq x y z
N MET A 1 -3.87 -9.41 -39.78
CA MET A 1 -4.27 -8.59 -38.62
C MET A 1 -4.07 -9.41 -37.36
N ILE A 2 -3.09 -9.06 -36.52
CA ILE A 2 -2.93 -9.72 -35.22
C ILE A 2 -3.97 -9.06 -34.30
N SER A 3 -5.08 -9.75 -34.03
CA SER A 3 -6.00 -9.34 -32.97
C SER A 3 -5.34 -9.67 -31.64
N SER A 4 -4.58 -8.71 -31.12
CA SER A 4 -3.95 -8.76 -29.82
C SER A 4 -5.04 -8.63 -28.76
N LYS A 5 -5.67 -9.74 -28.35
CA LYS A 5 -6.54 -9.74 -27.17
C LYS A 5 -5.76 -9.16 -26.00
N PRO A 6 -6.17 -8.02 -25.42
CA PRO A 6 -5.43 -7.42 -24.31
C PRO A 6 -5.43 -8.40 -23.14
N ARG A 7 -4.24 -8.78 -22.67
CA ARG A 7 -4.10 -9.61 -21.47
C ARG A 7 -4.20 -8.69 -20.26
N LEU A 8 -5.26 -8.86 -19.47
CA LEU A 8 -5.37 -8.23 -18.18
C LEU A 8 -4.48 -9.00 -17.20
N VAL A 9 -3.35 -8.42 -16.81
CA VAL A 9 -2.43 -9.00 -15.82
C VAL A 9 -2.43 -8.13 -14.59
N VAL A 10 -2.58 -8.74 -13.41
CA VAL A 10 -2.46 -8.06 -12.12
C VAL A 10 -0.97 -7.83 -11.83
N PRO A 11 -0.52 -6.58 -11.66
CA PRO A 11 0.88 -6.30 -11.33
C PRO A 11 1.30 -6.96 -10.01
N TYR A 12 2.55 -7.43 -9.97
CA TYR A 12 3.13 -7.97 -8.76
C TYR A 12 3.12 -6.92 -7.63
N GLY A 13 2.70 -7.33 -6.43
CA GLY A 13 2.61 -6.44 -5.26
C GLY A 13 1.30 -5.64 -5.15
N LEU A 14 0.49 -5.55 -6.22
CA LEU A 14 -0.76 -4.77 -6.18
C LEU A 14 -1.73 -5.30 -5.11
N LYS A 15 -1.91 -6.62 -5.02
CA LYS A 15 -2.74 -7.25 -3.98
C LYS A 15 -2.31 -6.84 -2.59
N THR A 16 -1.01 -6.89 -2.30
CA THR A 16 -0.45 -6.57 -0.99
C THR A 16 -0.64 -5.09 -0.65
N LEU A 17 -0.48 -4.19 -1.63
CA LEU A 17 -0.75 -2.76 -1.45
C LEU A 17 -2.24 -2.50 -1.13
N LEU A 18 -3.14 -3.12 -1.89
CA LEU A 18 -4.58 -2.99 -1.68
C LEU A 18 -5.03 -3.55 -0.33
N GLU A 19 -4.48 -4.69 0.10
CA GLU A 19 -4.77 -5.25 1.43
C GLU A 19 -4.25 -4.33 2.55
N GLY A 20 -3.06 -3.75 2.38
CA GLY A 20 -2.46 -2.83 3.35
C GLY A 20 -3.32 -1.59 3.61
N ILE A 21 -3.67 -0.87 2.53
CA ILE A 21 -4.53 0.31 2.64
C ILE A 21 -5.94 -0.07 3.14
N SER A 22 -6.50 -1.19 2.69
CA SER A 22 -7.83 -1.63 3.15
C SER A 22 -7.86 -1.87 4.66
N ARG A 23 -6.83 -2.54 5.21
CA ARG A 23 -6.71 -2.74 6.66
C ARG A 23 -6.51 -1.41 7.39
N ALA A 24 -5.70 -0.51 6.84
CA ALA A 24 -5.45 0.79 7.44
C ALA A 24 -6.72 1.66 7.48
N VAL A 25 -7.51 1.66 6.40
CA VAL A 25 -8.83 2.33 6.34
C VAL A 25 -9.79 1.74 7.36
N LEU A 26 -9.89 0.40 7.47
CA LEU A 26 -10.77 -0.25 8.44
C LEU A 26 -10.37 0.04 9.89
N LYS A 27 -9.06 0.15 10.18
CA LYS A 27 -8.55 0.44 11.52
C LYS A 27 -8.76 1.90 11.92
N THR A 28 -8.53 2.84 11.02
CA THR A 28 -8.60 4.28 11.30
C THR A 28 -10.01 4.85 11.08
N ASN A 29 -10.85 4.20 10.28
CA ASN A 29 -12.18 4.65 9.87
C ASN A 29 -12.22 6.14 9.46
N PRO A 30 -11.42 6.55 8.45
CA PRO A 30 -11.30 7.94 8.06
C PRO A 30 -12.61 8.47 7.46
N SER A 31 -12.94 9.74 7.74
CA SER A 31 -14.08 10.43 7.14
C SER A 31 -13.93 10.62 5.62
N ASN A 32 -12.69 10.67 5.11
CA ASN A 32 -12.39 10.77 3.69
C ASN A 32 -11.33 9.73 3.27
N ILE A 33 -11.79 8.70 2.57
CA ILE A 33 -10.94 7.59 2.09
C ILE A 33 -9.91 8.07 1.06
N ASN A 34 -10.26 9.00 0.18
CA ASN A 34 -9.36 9.47 -0.87
C ASN A 34 -8.16 10.24 -0.28
N GLN A 35 -8.42 11.12 0.68
CA GLN A 35 -7.37 11.87 1.36
C GLN A 35 -6.48 10.94 2.19
N PHE A 36 -7.08 9.97 2.88
CA PHE A 36 -6.34 8.95 3.61
C PHE A 36 -5.44 8.12 2.67
N ALA A 37 -5.97 7.71 1.52
CA ALA A 37 -5.21 6.94 0.53
C ALA A 37 -4.00 7.72 -0.02
N ALA A 38 -4.19 9.00 -0.34
CA ALA A 38 -3.12 9.87 -0.81
C ALA A 38 -2.00 9.98 0.24
N ALA A 39 -2.36 10.25 1.50
CA ALA A 39 -1.40 10.33 2.60
C ALA A 39 -0.68 8.99 2.83
N TYR A 40 -1.42 7.88 2.85
CA TYR A 40 -0.89 6.53 3.04
C TYR A 40 0.17 6.17 1.98
N PHE A 41 -0.12 6.39 0.70
CA PHE A 41 0.85 6.08 -0.36
C PHE A 41 2.03 7.06 -0.40
N GLN A 42 1.83 8.32 0.01
CA GLN A 42 2.91 9.27 0.17
C GLN A 42 3.88 8.81 1.26
N GLU A 43 3.38 8.44 2.44
CA GLU A 43 4.19 7.91 3.54
C GLU A 43 4.91 6.60 3.15
N LEU A 44 4.21 5.69 2.46
CA LEU A 44 4.81 4.45 1.98
C LEU A 44 5.95 4.70 0.98
N THR A 45 5.78 5.71 0.12
CA THR A 45 6.82 6.13 -0.85
C THR A 45 8.01 6.76 -0.14
N MET A 46 7.76 7.59 0.88
CA MET A 46 8.82 8.17 1.71
C MET A 46 9.57 7.09 2.50
N TYR A 47 8.85 6.11 3.06
CA TYR A 47 9.44 4.97 3.78
C TYR A 47 10.32 4.11 2.88
N ARG A 48 9.94 3.92 1.61
CA ARG A 48 10.77 3.24 0.62
C ARG A 48 12.13 3.92 0.44
N GLY A 49 12.13 5.26 0.36
CA GLY A 49 13.33 6.04 0.06
C GLY A 49 14.06 5.49 -1.18
N ASN A 50 15.38 5.29 -1.07
CA ASN A 50 16.23 4.71 -2.11
C ASN A 50 16.44 3.18 -1.97
N THR A 51 15.62 2.51 -1.17
CA THR A 51 15.81 1.09 -0.86
C THR A 51 15.31 0.21 -2.01
N THR A 52 16.09 -0.83 -2.35
CA THR A 52 15.73 -1.86 -3.35
C THR A 52 14.91 -3.02 -2.76
N MET A 53 14.22 -2.79 -1.65
CA MET A 53 13.44 -3.81 -0.94
C MET A 53 12.23 -4.26 -1.78
N ASP A 54 11.88 -5.55 -1.70
CA ASP A 54 10.67 -6.08 -2.35
C ASP A 54 9.44 -5.36 -1.81
N ILE A 55 8.49 -5.04 -2.71
CA ILE A 55 7.27 -4.29 -2.37
C ILE A 55 6.43 -4.98 -1.28
N LYS A 56 6.40 -6.31 -1.23
CA LYS A 56 5.65 -7.03 -0.20
C LYS A 56 6.32 -6.91 1.16
N ASP A 57 7.64 -7.02 1.19
CA ASP A 57 8.42 -6.86 2.42
C ASP A 57 8.40 -5.42 2.91
N LEU A 58 8.49 -4.45 2.01
CA LEU A 58 8.33 -3.02 2.31
C LEU A 58 6.98 -2.76 3.00
N VAL A 59 5.88 -3.23 2.40
CA VAL A 59 4.54 -3.06 2.95
C VAL A 59 4.41 -3.77 4.30
N LYS A 60 4.99 -4.95 4.46
CA LYS A 60 4.99 -5.68 5.73
C LYS A 60 5.72 -4.89 6.82
N GLN A 61 6.93 -4.38 6.55
CA GLN A 61 7.69 -3.59 7.49
C GLN A 61 7.00 -2.27 7.83
N PHE A 62 6.44 -1.59 6.82
CA PHE A 62 5.70 -0.35 7.02
C PHE A 62 4.56 -0.54 8.03
N HIS A 63 3.78 -1.62 7.91
CA HIS A 63 2.73 -1.93 8.88
C HIS A 63 3.29 -2.42 10.22
N GLN A 64 4.35 -3.21 10.24
CA GLN A 64 4.98 -3.65 11.50
C GLN A 64 5.47 -2.47 12.34
N ILE A 65 6.05 -1.45 11.71
CA ILE A 65 6.49 -0.22 12.39
C ILE A 65 5.27 0.56 12.87
N LYS A 66 4.25 0.71 12.02
CA LYS A 66 3.03 1.49 12.34
C LYS A 66 2.12 0.80 13.36
N ASP A 67 2.13 -0.53 13.44
CA ASP A 67 1.36 -1.31 14.41
C ASP A 67 2.16 -1.59 15.69
N GLY A 68 3.49 -1.65 15.62
CA GLY A 68 4.38 -1.74 16.79
C GLY A 68 4.53 -0.42 17.55
N ALA A 69 4.31 0.70 16.87
CA ALA A 69 4.05 2.00 17.49
C ALA A 69 2.57 2.09 17.90
N THR A 70 2.17 1.27 18.87
CA THR A 70 0.92 1.46 19.61
C THR A 70 0.86 2.92 20.08
N ASN A 71 -0.16 3.68 19.62
CA ASN A 71 -0.53 5.04 20.05
C ASN A 71 -0.11 6.24 19.17
N VAL A 72 -0.25 6.21 17.85
CA VAL A 72 -0.58 7.46 17.14
C VAL A 72 -1.62 7.22 16.04
N CYS A 73 -2.88 7.14 16.46
CA CYS A 73 -4.04 7.70 15.77
C CYS A 73 -4.77 8.54 16.81
#